data_AF-A0A2D4GKJ7-F1
#
_entry.id   AF-A0A2D4GKJ7-F1
#
_cell.length_a   1.000
_cell.length_b   1.000
_cell.length_c   1.000
_cell.angle_alpha   90.00
_cell.angle_beta   90.00
_cell.angle_gamma   90.00
#
_symmetry.space_group_name_H-M   'P 1'
#
loop_
_entity.id
_entity.type
_entity.pdbx_description
1 polymer ?
#
loop_
_entity_poly.entity_id
_entity_poly.type
_entity_poly.pdbx_seq_one_letter_code
_entity_poly.pdbx_strand_id
1 'polypeptide(L)'
;MRAELIVQPELKYGEGIQISRNRELEDCFGQANEHMDILDGLIREMRQMGQPCDLYQKRLLQLQEQMRALYKAISVPRVRRASSKGGYSSQSASGWDEYTRRVTTECLNWMRQQKTEMELIKWGFDAAAIEQQIAEHRRFHNSIGDYRWHLDKVKTDLREKAAVHQLEEEYEYLLRFSFERMDQLRQLQNIIQATSREIMWINDCEEEELLYDWSDRNTDIARKQEAFSKR
;
A
#
# COMPACT_ATOMS: atom_id res chain seq x y z
N MET A 1 -13.60 -28.10 -20.71
CA MET A 1 -13.19 -26.95 -21.55
C MET A 1 -11.88 -26.39 -20.99
N ARG A 2 -10.99 -25.91 -21.86
CA ARG A 2 -9.68 -25.34 -21.48
C ARG A 2 -9.82 -24.10 -20.59
N ALA A 3 -8.96 -24.02 -19.59
CA ALA A 3 -8.12 -22.83 -19.37
C ALA A 3 -6.87 -23.25 -18.56
N GLU A 4 -5.83 -23.71 -19.26
CA GLU A 4 -4.49 -23.81 -18.69
C GLU A 4 -3.97 -22.38 -18.45
N LEU A 5 -3.60 -22.04 -17.21
CA LEU A 5 -2.86 -20.81 -16.91
C LEU A 5 -2.07 -20.94 -15.60
N ILE A 6 -1.27 -22.01 -15.51
CA ILE A 6 -0.17 -22.09 -14.55
C ILE A 6 0.96 -21.20 -15.08
N VAL A 7 0.95 -19.92 -14.71
CA VAL A 7 2.07 -18.99 -14.90
C VAL A 7 2.45 -18.39 -13.55
N GLN A 8 3.39 -19.08 -12.91
CA GLN A 8 4.39 -18.67 -11.91
C GLN A 8 4.01 -17.85 -10.64
N PRO A 9 4.82 -17.93 -9.57
CA PRO A 9 4.50 -17.36 -8.27
C PRO A 9 5.44 -16.20 -7.87
N GLU A 10 4.97 -14.94 -7.87
CA GLU A 10 5.76 -13.82 -7.36
C GLU A 10 5.05 -12.94 -6.31
N LEU A 11 4.96 -13.49 -5.10
CA LEU A 11 5.09 -12.69 -3.88
C LEU A 11 6.57 -12.31 -3.70
N LYS A 12 7.02 -11.09 -4.04
CA LYS A 12 8.23 -10.45 -3.44
C LYS A 12 8.64 -9.00 -3.81
N TYR A 13 7.73 -8.09 -4.18
CA TYR A 13 8.14 -6.72 -4.58
C TYR A 13 7.49 -5.59 -3.77
N GLY A 14 7.95 -5.39 -2.52
CA GLY A 14 7.64 -4.19 -1.73
C GLY A 14 8.71 -3.11 -1.90
N GLU A 15 9.94 -3.38 -1.43
CA GLU A 15 11.10 -2.50 -1.63
C GLU A 15 11.50 -2.42 -3.10
N GLY A 16 11.40 -3.56 -3.81
CA GLY A 16 11.71 -3.65 -5.23
C GLY A 16 10.82 -2.79 -6.14
N ILE A 17 9.57 -2.45 -5.78
CA ILE A 17 8.77 -1.51 -6.59
C ILE A 17 9.31 -0.08 -6.49
N GLN A 18 9.76 0.37 -5.31
CA GLN A 18 10.35 1.71 -5.18
C GLN A 18 11.75 1.77 -5.81
N ILE A 19 12.54 0.69 -5.66
CA ILE A 19 13.88 0.59 -6.25
C ILE A 19 13.80 0.45 -7.78
N SER A 20 12.90 -0.40 -8.32
CA SER A 20 12.67 -0.48 -9.77
C SER A 20 12.10 0.80 -10.33
N ARG A 21 11.13 1.45 -9.68
CA ARG A 21 10.61 2.75 -10.14
C ARG A 21 11.67 3.85 -10.13
N ASN A 22 12.62 3.81 -9.19
CA ASN A 22 13.77 4.71 -9.19
C ASN A 22 14.74 4.38 -10.35
N ARG A 23 15.03 3.10 -10.56
CA ARG A 23 15.88 2.60 -11.65
C ARG A 23 15.31 2.89 -13.04
N GLU A 24 14.02 2.63 -13.26
CA GLU A 24 13.29 2.94 -14.49
C GLU A 24 13.33 4.45 -14.80
N LEU A 25 13.24 5.30 -13.76
CA LEU A 25 13.40 6.75 -13.92
C LEU A 25 14.83 7.13 -14.30
N GLU A 26 15.86 6.57 -13.65
CA GLU A 26 17.27 6.79 -14.02
C GLU A 26 17.58 6.27 -15.44
N ASP A 27 17.05 5.11 -15.83
CA ASP A 27 17.17 4.56 -17.19
C ASP A 27 16.49 5.47 -18.24
N CYS A 28 15.30 6.00 -17.94
CA CYS A 28 14.63 7.00 -18.77
C CYS A 28 15.41 8.33 -18.86
N PHE A 29 16.03 8.79 -17.78
CA PHE A 29 16.91 9.96 -17.81
C PHE A 29 18.18 9.69 -18.61
N GLY A 30 18.77 8.50 -18.52
CA GLY A 30 19.90 8.07 -19.34
C GLY A 30 19.58 8.20 -20.84
N GLN A 31 18.47 7.61 -21.28
CA GLN A 31 17.99 7.72 -22.67
C GLN A 31 17.72 9.18 -23.09
N ALA A 32 17.18 10.00 -22.20
CA ALA A 32 16.94 11.41 -22.48
C ALA A 32 18.25 12.23 -22.66
N ASN A 33 19.31 11.93 -21.89
CA ASN A 33 20.64 12.50 -22.10
C ASN A 33 21.21 12.05 -23.46
N GLU A 34 21.19 10.75 -23.74
CA GLU A 34 21.72 10.18 -24.99
C GLU A 34 21.06 10.81 -26.24
N HIS A 35 19.73 10.97 -26.22
CA HIS A 35 19.02 11.68 -27.29
C HIS A 35 19.40 13.17 -27.41
N MET A 36 19.75 13.84 -26.31
CA MET A 36 20.23 15.23 -26.35
C MET A 36 21.68 15.35 -26.83
N ASP A 37 22.53 14.38 -26.53
CA ASP A 37 23.91 14.33 -27.06
C ASP A 37 23.91 14.04 -28.57
N ILE A 38 23.03 13.14 -29.04
CA ILE A 38 22.77 12.92 -30.47
C ILE A 38 22.28 14.22 -31.13
N LEU A 39 21.37 14.95 -30.49
CA LEU A 39 20.86 16.23 -31.00
C LEU A 39 21.96 17.31 -31.06
N ASP A 40 22.86 17.37 -30.07
CA ASP A 40 24.02 18.29 -30.10
C ASP A 40 25.00 17.93 -31.21
N GLY A 41 25.25 16.63 -31.44
CA GLY A 41 26.03 16.12 -32.57
C GLY A 41 25.46 16.58 -33.93
N LEU A 42 24.17 16.34 -34.16
CA LEU A 42 23.47 16.76 -35.38
C LEU A 42 23.49 18.30 -35.56
N ILE A 43 23.33 19.07 -34.48
CA ILE A 43 23.43 20.54 -34.52
C ILE A 43 24.85 21.00 -34.90
N ARG A 44 25.89 20.32 -34.44
CA ARG A 44 27.29 20.60 -34.81
C ARG A 44 27.56 20.28 -36.28
N GLU A 45 27.08 19.14 -36.78
CA GLU A 45 27.19 18.77 -38.18
C GLU A 45 26.46 19.76 -39.09
N MET A 46 25.21 20.11 -38.77
CA MET A 46 24.45 21.15 -39.46
C MET A 46 25.22 22.48 -39.51
N ARG A 47 25.84 22.90 -38.39
CA ARG A 47 26.65 24.12 -38.33
C ARG A 47 27.89 24.05 -39.24
N GLN A 48 28.58 22.91 -39.27
CA GLN A 48 29.74 22.70 -40.16
C GLN A 48 29.33 22.73 -41.64
N MET A 49 28.13 22.22 -41.96
CA MET A 49 27.52 22.26 -43.30
C MET A 49 26.86 23.61 -43.65
N GLY A 50 27.10 24.66 -42.85
CA GLY A 50 26.56 26.01 -43.07
C GLY A 50 25.04 26.13 -42.95
N GLN A 51 24.36 25.13 -42.37
CA GLN A 51 22.91 25.11 -42.25
C GLN A 51 22.42 25.94 -41.05
N PRO A 52 21.27 26.63 -41.14
CA PRO A 52 20.67 27.33 -40.00
C PRO A 52 20.34 26.37 -38.85
N CYS A 53 21.00 26.55 -37.70
CA CYS A 53 20.87 25.66 -36.54
C CYS A 53 20.43 26.35 -35.24
N ASP A 54 20.30 27.68 -35.22
CA ASP A 54 20.05 28.47 -34.00
C ASP A 54 18.75 28.10 -33.27
N LEU A 55 17.69 27.74 -34.00
CA LEU A 55 16.42 27.32 -33.40
C LEU A 55 16.57 25.98 -32.66
N TYR A 56 17.27 25.02 -33.26
CA TYR A 56 17.55 23.72 -32.66
C TYR A 56 18.50 23.85 -31.47
N GLN A 57 19.53 24.72 -31.56
CA GLN A 57 20.42 25.03 -30.43
C GLN A 57 19.65 25.62 -29.24
N LYS A 58 18.74 26.58 -29.49
CA LYS A 58 17.86 27.14 -28.44
C LYS A 58 16.94 26.09 -27.83
N ARG A 59 16.41 25.17 -28.65
CA ARG A 59 15.55 24.09 -28.17
C ARG A 59 16.31 23.05 -27.35
N LEU A 60 17.51 22.68 -27.75
CA LEU A 60 18.41 21.81 -26.98
C LEU A 60 18.75 22.42 -25.61
N LEU A 61 19.11 23.71 -25.57
CA LEU A 61 19.33 24.43 -24.31
C LEU A 61 18.11 24.39 -23.38
N GLN A 62 16.91 24.59 -23.93
CA GLN A 62 15.66 24.49 -23.17
C GLN A 62 15.41 23.08 -22.61
N LEU A 63 15.70 22.02 -23.38
CA LEU A 63 15.56 20.63 -22.95
C LEU A 63 16.58 20.29 -21.84
N GLN A 64 17.84 20.73 -22.00
CA GLN A 64 18.89 20.59 -20.98
C GLN A 64 18.53 21.30 -19.67
N GLU A 65 17.90 22.48 -19.74
CA GLU A 65 17.42 23.21 -18.56
C GLU A 65 16.21 22.53 -17.89
N GLN A 66 15.27 22.01 -18.68
CA GLN A 66 14.15 21.20 -18.18
C GLN A 66 14.65 19.93 -17.47
N MET A 67 15.58 19.19 -18.09
CA MET A 67 16.17 17.99 -17.48
C MET A 67 16.95 18.32 -16.19
N ARG A 68 17.73 19.40 -16.18
CA ARG A 68 18.40 19.89 -14.95
C ARG A 68 17.40 20.27 -13.85
N ALA A 69 16.22 20.78 -14.20
CA ALA A 69 15.14 21.06 -13.25
C ALA A 69 14.50 19.76 -12.71
N LEU A 70 14.30 18.74 -13.56
CA LEU A 70 13.79 17.43 -13.15
C LEU A 70 14.75 16.71 -12.21
N TYR A 71 16.05 16.63 -12.54
CA TYR A 71 17.06 16.09 -11.64
C TYR A 71 17.07 16.80 -10.28
N LYS A 72 16.96 18.14 -10.25
CA LYS A 72 16.83 18.91 -8.99
C LYS A 72 15.51 18.66 -8.24
N ALA A 73 14.42 18.32 -8.93
CA ALA A 73 13.15 17.99 -8.29
C ALA A 73 13.15 16.60 -7.64
N ILE A 74 14.02 15.70 -8.10
CA ILE A 74 14.09 14.29 -7.69
C ILE A 74 15.23 14.04 -6.69
N SER A 75 16.40 14.66 -6.88
CA SER A 75 17.58 14.52 -6.01
C SER A 75 17.50 15.26 -4.66
N VAL A 76 16.50 16.12 -4.46
CA VAL A 76 16.34 16.91 -3.23
C VAL A 76 15.41 16.17 -2.27
N PRO A 77 15.88 15.75 -1.06
CA PRO A 77 14.98 15.30 0.01
C PRO A 77 13.94 16.40 0.28
N ARG A 78 12.65 16.05 0.39
CA ARG A 78 11.54 17.01 0.48
C ARG A 78 11.56 17.86 1.77
N VAL A 79 12.43 18.86 1.81
CA VAL A 79 12.44 19.98 2.77
C VAL A 79 12.70 21.26 1.96
N ARG A 80 11.70 22.15 1.85
CA ARG A 80 11.85 23.43 1.15
C ARG A 80 11.83 24.62 2.12
N ARG A 81 12.98 25.28 2.25
CA ARG A 81 13.08 26.73 2.49
C ARG A 81 13.39 27.40 1.13
N ALA A 82 12.81 28.57 0.82
CA ALA A 82 12.93 29.26 -0.50
C ALA A 82 14.24 30.11 -0.64
N SER A 83 14.37 31.15 -1.49
CA SER A 83 15.63 31.86 -1.96
C SER A 83 15.41 32.61 -3.30
N SER A 84 14.85 33.83 -3.22
CA SER A 84 15.73 35.02 -3.46
C SER A 84 15.88 35.89 -2.18
N LYS A 85 17.03 36.51 -1.82
CA LYS A 85 18.09 37.08 -2.68
C LYS A 85 19.45 37.12 -1.92
N GLY A 86 20.57 36.83 -2.60
CA GLY A 86 21.93 36.94 -2.04
C GLY A 86 22.45 35.68 -1.33
N GLY A 87 22.36 34.52 -1.99
CA GLY A 87 22.46 33.20 -1.35
C GLY A 87 21.05 32.69 -1.01
N TYR A 88 20.70 31.50 -1.50
CA TYR A 88 19.29 31.09 -1.64
C TYR A 88 18.75 30.28 -0.43
N SER A 89 18.54 30.91 0.73
CA SER A 89 17.52 30.52 1.73
C SER A 89 16.52 31.61 2.26
N SER A 90 15.45 31.99 1.52
CA SER A 90 14.32 32.84 1.97
C SER A 90 13.39 31.98 2.76
N GLN A 91 13.80 31.86 4.01
CA GLN A 91 12.91 31.69 5.14
C GLN A 91 12.01 32.93 5.24
N SER A 92 11.05 32.98 4.33
CA SER A 92 9.85 33.80 4.38
C SER A 92 8.69 33.01 3.79
N ALA A 93 8.63 31.72 4.15
CA ALA A 93 7.34 31.10 4.37
C ALA A 93 6.63 31.96 5.40
N SER A 94 5.40 32.39 5.13
CA SER A 94 4.62 33.10 6.14
C SER A 94 4.43 32.18 7.36
N GLY A 95 4.22 32.74 8.54
CA GLY A 95 3.97 31.91 9.74
C GLY A 95 2.81 30.92 9.54
N TRP A 96 1.86 31.28 8.67
CA TRP A 96 0.73 30.43 8.24
C TRP A 96 1.15 29.27 7.34
N ASP A 97 2.14 29.43 6.46
CA ASP A 97 2.65 28.34 5.61
C ASP A 97 3.47 27.33 6.42
N GLU A 98 4.22 27.80 7.42
CA GLU A 98 4.94 26.95 8.37
C GLU A 98 3.97 26.17 9.26
N TYR A 99 2.98 26.85 9.84
CA TYR A 99 1.92 26.22 10.63
C TYR A 99 1.12 25.18 9.83
N THR A 100 0.62 25.57 8.64
CA THR A 100 -0.14 24.69 7.74
C THR A 100 0.63 23.42 7.43
N ARG A 101 1.88 23.55 6.98
CA ARG A 101 2.73 22.41 6.65
C ARG A 101 3.03 21.53 7.87
N ARG A 102 3.33 22.13 9.03
CA ARG A 102 3.59 21.39 10.26
C ARG A 102 2.39 20.54 10.67
N VAL A 103 1.23 21.16 10.87
CA VAL A 103 0.02 20.47 11.36
C VAL A 103 -0.46 19.42 10.35
N THR A 104 -0.42 19.72 9.06
CA THR A 104 -0.75 18.75 8.00
C THR A 104 0.20 17.55 8.03
N THR A 105 1.51 17.78 8.20
CA THR A 105 2.51 16.70 8.29
C THR A 105 2.32 15.85 9.55
N GLU A 106 2.06 16.47 10.70
CA GLU A 106 1.78 15.77 11.96
C GLU A 106 0.55 14.86 11.83
N CYS A 107 -0.54 15.36 11.23
CA CYS A 107 -1.76 14.56 11.01
C CYS A 107 -1.55 13.41 10.01
N LEU A 108 -0.89 13.68 8.87
CA LEU A 108 -0.58 12.64 7.86
C LEU A 108 0.33 11.55 8.44
N ASN A 109 1.33 11.93 9.26
CA ASN A 109 2.23 10.98 9.90
C ASN A 109 1.48 10.10 10.90
N TRP A 110 0.57 10.66 11.70
CA TRP A 110 -0.27 9.88 12.61
C TRP A 110 -1.13 8.86 11.85
N MET A 111 -1.85 9.29 10.81
CA MET A 111 -2.70 8.40 10.02
C MET A 111 -1.91 7.27 9.34
N ARG A 112 -0.71 7.58 8.82
CA ARG A 112 0.20 6.57 8.24
C ARG A 112 0.76 5.63 9.29
N GLN A 113 1.12 6.12 10.47
CA GLN A 113 1.56 5.27 11.58
C GLN A 113 0.46 4.28 11.97
N GLN A 114 -0.79 4.73 12.14
CA GLN A 114 -1.92 3.83 12.41
C GLN A 114 -2.06 2.77 11.31
N LYS A 115 -2.02 3.17 10.04
CA LYS A 115 -2.05 2.22 8.91
C LYS A 115 -0.94 1.16 9.03
N THR A 116 0.31 1.57 9.24
CA THR A 116 1.47 0.68 9.34
C THR A 116 1.39 -0.24 10.57
N GLU A 117 0.94 0.26 11.72
CA GLU A 117 0.70 -0.57 12.91
C GLU A 117 -0.30 -1.68 12.62
N MET A 118 -1.39 -1.39 11.90
CA MET A 118 -2.39 -2.38 11.51
C MET A 118 -1.88 -3.38 10.45
N GLU A 119 -1.02 -2.95 9.52
CA GLU A 119 -0.35 -3.82 8.53
C GLU A 119 0.66 -4.79 9.16
N LEU A 120 1.30 -4.39 10.27
CA LEU A 120 2.28 -5.21 10.99
C LEU A 120 1.65 -6.31 11.87
N ILE A 121 0.34 -6.24 12.17
CA ILE A 121 -0.36 -7.26 12.97
C ILE A 121 -0.50 -8.55 12.13
N LYS A 122 0.32 -9.55 12.47
CA LYS A 122 0.22 -10.92 11.97
C LYS A 122 -1.13 -11.53 12.37
N TRP A 123 -1.74 -12.30 11.48
CA TRP A 123 -2.98 -13.03 11.78
C TRP A 123 -2.77 -14.10 12.86
N GLY A 124 -3.75 -14.25 13.76
CA GLY A 124 -3.83 -15.38 14.68
C GLY A 124 -4.12 -16.70 13.95
N PHE A 125 -3.74 -17.82 14.57
CA PHE A 125 -3.90 -19.17 14.01
C PHE A 125 -4.94 -20.02 14.76
N ASP A 126 -5.45 -19.55 15.90
CA ASP A 126 -6.49 -20.20 16.70
C ASP A 126 -7.62 -19.22 17.06
N ALA A 127 -8.72 -19.77 17.60
CA ALA A 127 -9.92 -18.99 17.91
C ALA A 127 -9.70 -17.90 18.98
N ALA A 128 -8.86 -18.17 19.99
CA ALA A 128 -8.59 -17.24 21.08
C ALA A 128 -7.71 -16.07 20.61
N ALA A 129 -6.69 -16.36 19.79
CA ALA A 129 -5.85 -15.35 19.15
C ALA A 129 -6.67 -14.42 18.26
N ILE A 130 -7.62 -14.95 17.47
CA ILE A 130 -8.48 -14.11 16.62
C ILE A 130 -9.51 -13.32 17.44
N GLU A 131 -10.06 -13.88 18.52
CA GLU A 131 -10.95 -13.13 19.42
C GLU A 131 -10.23 -11.95 20.09
N GLN A 132 -8.99 -12.18 20.56
CA GLN A 132 -8.13 -11.10 21.09
C GLN A 132 -7.83 -10.04 20.03
N GLN A 133 -7.50 -10.43 18.79
CA GLN A 133 -7.28 -9.48 17.69
C GLN A 133 -8.53 -8.68 17.34
N ILE A 134 -9.73 -9.28 17.41
CA ILE A 134 -10.99 -8.54 17.25
C ILE A 134 -11.19 -7.53 18.39
N ALA A 135 -10.88 -7.89 19.63
CA ALA A 135 -10.98 -7.00 20.79
C ALA A 135 -10.00 -5.82 20.71
N GLU A 136 -8.75 -6.07 20.32
CA GLU A 136 -7.71 -5.06 20.10
C GLU A 136 -8.06 -4.15 18.91
N HIS A 137 -8.48 -4.73 17.79
CA HIS A 137 -8.86 -3.97 16.59
C HIS A 137 -10.08 -3.08 16.82
N ARG A 138 -11.01 -3.45 17.72
CA ARG A 138 -12.10 -2.54 18.15
C ARG A 138 -11.54 -1.28 18.84
N ARG A 139 -10.54 -1.41 19.70
CA ARG A 139 -9.91 -0.26 20.39
C ARG A 139 -9.18 0.64 19.38
N PHE A 140 -8.45 0.02 18.46
CA PHE A 140 -7.76 0.70 17.38
C PHE A 140 -8.73 1.44 16.43
N HIS A 141 -9.82 0.79 16.01
CA HIS A 141 -10.87 1.41 15.20
C HIS A 141 -11.55 2.59 15.90
N ASN A 142 -11.83 2.46 17.21
CA ASN A 142 -12.38 3.57 18.00
C ASN A 142 -11.39 4.76 18.08
N SER A 143 -10.09 4.50 18.26
CA SER A 143 -9.04 5.54 18.22
C SER A 143 -9.05 6.34 16.92
N ILE A 144 -9.25 5.66 15.77
CA ILE A 144 -9.43 6.33 14.47
C ILE A 144 -10.72 7.16 14.45
N GLY A 145 -11.83 6.62 14.93
CA GLY A 145 -13.10 7.35 15.02
C GLY A 145 -13.02 8.61 15.88
N ASP A 146 -12.40 8.52 17.07
CA ASP A 146 -12.20 9.64 17.99
C ASP A 146 -11.28 10.72 17.41
N TYR A 147 -10.29 10.32 16.60
CA TYR A 147 -9.40 11.26 15.89
C TYR A 147 -10.14 12.20 14.94
N ARG A 148 -11.37 11.85 14.48
CA ARG A 148 -12.18 12.74 13.64
C ARG A 148 -12.34 14.13 14.23
N TRP A 149 -12.55 14.24 15.53
CA TRP A 149 -12.74 15.52 16.20
C TRP A 149 -11.46 16.38 16.24
N HIS A 150 -10.29 15.74 16.35
CA HIS A 150 -9.01 16.41 16.21
C HIS A 150 -8.83 16.91 14.77
N LEU A 151 -9.16 16.08 13.77
CA LEU A 151 -9.07 16.42 12.37
C LEU A 151 -9.99 17.60 11.99
N ASP A 152 -11.24 17.59 12.43
CA ASP A 152 -12.20 18.67 12.16
C ASP A 152 -11.75 20.00 12.78
N LYS A 153 -11.11 19.99 13.96
CA LYS A 153 -10.47 21.19 14.55
C LYS A 153 -9.27 21.69 13.73
N VAL A 154 -8.38 20.79 13.34
CA VAL A 154 -7.25 21.15 12.47
C VAL A 154 -7.75 21.82 11.19
N LYS A 155 -8.81 21.26 10.57
CA LYS A 155 -9.40 21.78 9.35
C LYS A 155 -10.03 23.16 9.49
N THR A 156 -10.55 23.55 10.66
CA THR A 156 -11.04 24.93 10.88
C THR A 156 -9.93 25.96 10.94
N ASP A 157 -8.71 25.57 11.34
CA ASP A 157 -7.55 26.46 11.45
C ASP A 157 -6.73 26.53 10.13
N LEU A 158 -6.89 25.54 9.24
CA LEU A 158 -6.21 25.49 7.95
C LEU A 158 -6.87 26.39 6.88
N ARG A 159 -6.04 27.22 6.24
CA ARG A 159 -6.46 28.08 5.11
C ARG A 159 -6.30 27.41 3.74
N GLU A 160 -5.39 26.45 3.63
CA GLU A 160 -5.08 25.78 2.37
C GLU A 160 -6.07 24.63 2.11
N LYS A 161 -6.99 24.83 1.16
CA LYS A 161 -7.99 23.82 0.78
C LYS A 161 -7.38 22.51 0.29
N ALA A 162 -6.19 22.54 -0.33
CA ALA A 162 -5.49 21.35 -0.78
C ALA A 162 -5.03 20.48 0.41
N ALA A 163 -4.48 21.11 1.47
CA ALA A 163 -4.11 20.41 2.70
C ALA A 163 -5.33 19.81 3.40
N VAL A 164 -6.45 20.56 3.50
CA VAL A 164 -7.72 20.05 4.05
C VAL A 164 -8.24 18.85 3.25
N HIS A 165 -8.21 18.90 1.92
CA HIS A 165 -8.67 17.79 1.08
C HIS A 165 -7.79 16.55 1.24
N GLN A 166 -6.47 16.70 1.25
CA GLN A 166 -5.52 15.60 1.46
C GLN A 166 -5.72 14.94 2.84
N LEU A 167 -6.02 15.73 3.88
CA LEU A 167 -6.29 15.22 5.21
C LEU A 167 -7.60 14.42 5.29
N GLU A 168 -8.67 14.85 4.62
CA GLU A 168 -9.90 14.06 4.52
C GLU A 168 -9.68 12.77 3.73
N GLU A 169 -8.98 12.81 2.59
CA GLU A 169 -8.73 11.64 1.74
C GLU A 169 -7.94 10.55 2.48
N GLU A 170 -6.86 10.91 3.18
CA GLU A 170 -6.06 9.95 3.96
C GLU A 170 -6.82 9.43 5.19
N TYR A 171 -7.70 10.24 5.80
CA TYR A 171 -8.57 9.82 6.90
C TYR A 171 -9.66 8.84 6.44
N GLU A 172 -10.37 9.14 5.36
CA GLU A 172 -11.38 8.26 4.76
C GLU A 172 -10.76 6.94 4.30
N TYR A 173 -9.56 6.99 3.71
CA TYR A 173 -8.79 5.80 3.37
C TYR A 173 -8.46 4.95 4.60
N LEU A 174 -7.92 5.56 5.67
CA LEU A 174 -7.57 4.86 6.91
C LEU A 174 -8.80 4.22 7.57
N LEU A 175 -9.92 4.95 7.61
CA LEU A 175 -11.17 4.46 8.20
C LEU A 175 -11.73 3.28 7.39
N ARG A 176 -11.75 3.37 6.05
CA ARG A 176 -12.15 2.26 5.16
C ARG A 176 -11.26 1.04 5.36
N PHE A 177 -9.94 1.23 5.39
CA PHE A 177 -8.97 0.16 5.60
C PHE A 177 -9.14 -0.52 6.97
N SER A 178 -9.52 0.24 8.00
CA SER A 178 -9.86 -0.28 9.33
C SER A 178 -11.17 -1.09 9.34
N PHE A 179 -12.19 -0.67 8.59
CA PHE A 179 -13.41 -1.47 8.39
C PHE A 179 -13.12 -2.78 7.65
N GLU A 180 -12.36 -2.73 6.56
CA GLU A 180 -11.97 -3.91 5.78
C GLU A 180 -11.20 -4.93 6.66
N ARG A 181 -10.27 -4.47 7.51
CA ARG A 181 -9.55 -5.34 8.46
C ARG A 181 -10.48 -5.97 9.51
N MET A 182 -11.49 -5.24 9.99
CA MET A 182 -12.47 -5.76 10.96
C MET A 182 -13.35 -6.85 10.34
N ASP A 183 -13.75 -6.68 9.09
CA ASP A 183 -14.54 -7.68 8.37
C ASP A 183 -13.73 -8.95 8.11
N GLN A 184 -12.49 -8.82 7.62
CA GLN A 184 -11.57 -9.95 7.43
C GLN A 184 -11.31 -10.74 8.72
N LEU A 185 -11.13 -10.07 9.86
CA LEU A 185 -10.99 -10.74 11.16
C LEU A 185 -12.24 -11.57 11.55
N ARG A 186 -13.44 -11.07 11.26
CA ARG A 186 -14.69 -11.81 11.50
C ARG A 186 -14.86 -12.98 10.54
N GLN A 187 -14.52 -12.81 9.26
CA GLN A 187 -14.52 -13.90 8.29
C GLN A 187 -13.57 -15.03 8.73
N LEU A 188 -12.36 -14.68 9.18
CA LEU A 188 -11.38 -15.64 9.69
C LEU A 188 -11.88 -16.34 10.96
N GLN A 189 -12.51 -15.62 11.89
CA GLN A 189 -13.14 -16.22 13.08
C GLN A 189 -14.20 -17.26 12.69
N ASN A 190 -15.07 -16.94 11.73
CA ASN A 190 -16.10 -17.86 11.24
C ASN A 190 -15.51 -19.12 10.60
N ILE A 191 -14.45 -18.98 9.79
CA ILE A 191 -13.74 -20.11 9.16
C ILE A 191 -13.14 -21.01 10.23
N ILE A 192 -12.36 -20.45 11.18
CA ILE A 192 -11.73 -21.23 12.26
C ILE A 192 -12.80 -21.99 13.07
N GLN A 193 -13.88 -21.32 13.47
CA GLN A 193 -14.96 -21.96 14.21
C GLN A 193 -15.69 -23.06 13.41
N ALA A 194 -15.86 -22.89 12.10
CA ALA A 194 -16.44 -23.91 11.24
C ALA A 194 -15.50 -25.13 11.14
N THR A 195 -14.21 -24.92 10.88
CA THR A 195 -13.20 -25.98 10.83
C THR A 195 -13.07 -26.71 12.17
N SER A 196 -13.10 -26.00 13.30
CA SER A 196 -13.07 -26.64 14.63
C SER A 196 -14.29 -27.53 14.88
N ARG A 197 -15.50 -27.11 14.47
CA ARG A 197 -16.70 -27.95 14.57
C ARG A 197 -16.62 -29.18 13.67
N GLU A 198 -16.10 -29.03 12.45
CA GLU A 198 -15.92 -30.15 11.53
C GLU A 198 -14.93 -31.19 12.08
N ILE A 199 -13.81 -30.73 12.65
CA ILE A 199 -12.84 -31.61 13.32
C ILE A 199 -13.48 -32.36 14.49
N MET A 200 -14.28 -31.67 15.33
CA MET A 200 -15.01 -32.34 16.42
C MET A 200 -15.98 -33.40 15.87
N TRP A 201 -16.77 -33.07 14.85
CA TRP A 201 -17.71 -34.02 14.25
C TRP A 201 -17.02 -35.24 13.64
N ILE A 202 -15.88 -35.05 12.97
CA ILE A 202 -15.05 -36.15 12.45
C ILE A 202 -14.55 -37.03 13.61
N ASN A 203 -14.06 -36.43 14.70
CA ASN A 203 -13.60 -37.19 15.88
C ASN A 203 -14.74 -37.99 16.51
N ASP A 204 -15.93 -37.41 16.66
CA ASP A 204 -17.11 -38.08 17.22
C ASP A 204 -17.52 -39.29 16.36
N CYS A 205 -17.48 -39.15 15.03
CA CYS A 205 -17.71 -40.26 14.10
C CYS A 205 -16.59 -41.31 14.10
N GLU A 206 -15.33 -40.92 14.27
CA GLU A 206 -14.21 -41.86 14.41
C GLU A 206 -14.35 -42.68 15.71
N GLU A 207 -14.73 -42.05 16.82
CA GLU A 207 -14.99 -42.74 18.09
C GLU A 207 -16.16 -43.73 17.98
N GLU A 208 -17.25 -43.38 17.27
CA GLU A 208 -18.36 -44.32 16.99
C GLU A 208 -17.88 -45.54 16.19
N GLU A 209 -17.02 -45.38 15.18
CA GLU A 209 -16.49 -46.48 14.37
C GLU A 209 -15.48 -47.36 15.14
N LEU A 210 -14.65 -46.75 15.99
CA LEU A 210 -13.68 -47.46 16.84
C LEU A 210 -14.34 -48.29 17.94
N LEU A 211 -15.49 -47.84 18.47
CA LEU A 211 -16.26 -48.54 19.50
C LEU A 211 -17.25 -49.57 18.93
N TYR A 212 -17.44 -49.64 17.62
CA TYR A 212 -18.40 -50.54 16.99
C TYR A 212 -17.95 -52.01 17.05
N ASP A 213 -18.86 -52.91 17.44
CA ASP A 213 -18.59 -54.36 17.45
C ASP A 213 -18.56 -54.92 16.03
N TRP A 214 -17.36 -55.19 15.52
CA TRP A 214 -17.14 -55.80 14.20
C TRP A 214 -17.15 -57.34 14.21
N SER A 215 -17.53 -57.99 15.31
CA SER A 215 -17.60 -59.45 15.40
C SER A 215 -18.86 -60.04 14.74
N ASP A 216 -18.78 -61.30 14.31
CA ASP A 216 -19.90 -62.06 13.71
C ASP A 216 -21.14 -62.20 14.63
N ARG A 217 -21.06 -61.74 15.88
CA ARG A 217 -22.17 -61.74 16.84
C ARG A 217 -23.04 -60.49 16.73
N ASN A 218 -22.55 -59.43 16.09
CA ASN A 218 -23.31 -58.20 15.90
C ASN A 218 -24.28 -58.33 14.72
N THR A 219 -25.58 -58.40 15.03
CA THR A 219 -26.64 -58.54 14.03
C THR A 219 -26.90 -57.27 13.21
N ASP A 220 -26.41 -56.10 13.64
CA ASP A 220 -26.64 -54.82 12.95
C ASP A 220 -25.62 -54.54 11.82
N ILE A 221 -24.60 -55.39 11.63
CA ILE A 221 -23.57 -55.22 10.59
C ILE A 221 -24.18 -55.02 9.19
N ALA A 222 -25.19 -55.81 8.82
CA ALA A 222 -25.84 -55.71 7.51
C ALA A 222 -26.53 -54.34 7.30
N ARG A 223 -27.15 -53.80 8.36
CA ARG A 223 -27.80 -52.48 8.33
C ARG A 223 -26.76 -51.36 8.21
N LYS A 224 -25.61 -51.49 8.88
CA LYS A 224 -24.52 -50.52 8.80
C LYS A 224 -23.87 -50.52 7.41
N GLN A 225 -23.66 -51.69 6.80
CA GLN A 225 -23.20 -51.80 5.41
C GLN A 225 -24.17 -51.16 4.40
N GLU A 226 -25.49 -51.35 4.58
CA GLU A 226 -26.49 -50.70 3.72
C GLU A 226 -26.49 -49.17 3.87
N ALA A 227 -26.25 -48.65 5.08
CA ALA A 227 -26.15 -47.22 5.33
C ALA A 227 -24.91 -46.59 4.66
N PHE A 228 -23.74 -47.24 4.71
CA PHE A 228 -22.55 -46.80 3.98
C PHE A 228 -22.73 -46.85 2.45
N SER A 229 -23.48 -47.84 1.93
CA SER A 229 -23.73 -47.99 0.50
C SER A 229 -24.69 -46.93 -0.09
N LYS A 230 -25.25 -46.04 0.75
CA LYS A 230 -26.22 -44.99 0.38
C LYS A 230 -25.72 -43.57 0.65
N ARG A 231 -24.50 -43.42 1.18
CA ARG A 231 -23.80 -42.13 1.34
C ARG A 231 -22.92 -41.87 0.13
#